data_AF-A0A955QNH2-F1
#
_entry.id   AF-A0A955QNH2-F1
#
_cell.length_a   1.000
_cell.length_b   1.000
_cell.length_c   1.000
_cell.angle_alpha   90.00
_cell.angle_beta   90.00
_cell.angle_gamma   90.00
#
_symmetry.space_group_name_H-M   'P 1'
#
loop_
_entity.id
_entity.type
_entity.pdbx_description
1 polymer ?
#
loop_
_entity_poly.entity_id
_entity_poly.type
_entity_poly.pdbx_seq_one_letter_code
_entity_poly.pdbx_strand_id
1 'polypeptide(L)'
;GGPFYQVCLEILATGFVIPWHTIQPTTGHEEGAGSESEANDDDAHAIKTKKRASKTKYSCASCGLNAWAKPQVRLLCVTCQSELCAAS
;
A
#
# COMPACT_ATOMS: atom_id res chain seq x y z
N GLY A 1 -28.84 -3.48 11.36
CA GLY A 1 -27.41 -3.59 11.01
C GLY A 1 -26.88 -4.93 11.48
N GLY A 2 -26.01 -5.57 10.70
CA GLY A 2 -25.42 -6.86 11.03
C GLY A 2 -24.39 -6.79 12.17
N PRO A 3 -23.74 -7.92 12.51
CA PRO A 3 -22.79 -8.01 13.63
C PRO A 3 -21.68 -6.95 13.58
N PHE A 4 -21.15 -6.68 12.39
CA PHE A 4 -20.17 -5.61 12.16
C PHE A 4 -20.67 -4.24 12.59
N TYR A 5 -21.91 -3.89 12.22
CA TYR A 5 -22.50 -2.59 12.51
C TYR A 5 -22.72 -2.39 14.02
N GLN A 6 -23.13 -3.45 14.73
CA GLN A 6 -23.31 -3.44 16.19
C GLN A 6 -21.98 -3.13 16.89
N VAL A 7 -20.90 -3.81 16.48
CA VAL A 7 -19.55 -3.60 17.03
C VAL A 7 -19.04 -2.19 16.73
N CYS A 8 -19.29 -1.65 15.52
CA CYS A 8 -18.93 -0.27 15.20
C CYS A 8 -19.63 0.74 16.12
N LEU A 9 -20.91 0.53 16.43
CA LEU A 9 -21.63 1.41 17.35
C LEU A 9 -21.07 1.33 18.77
N GLU A 10 -20.73 0.13 19.24
CA GLU A 10 -20.12 -0.07 20.56
C GLU A 10 -18.77 0.65 20.66
N ILE A 11 -17.89 0.47 19.67
CA ILE A 11 -16.58 1.14 19.59
C ILE A 11 -16.75 2.67 19.56
N LEU A 12 -17.69 3.19 18.79
CA LEU A 12 -17.95 4.63 18.75
C LEU A 12 -18.50 5.13 20.10
N ALA A 13 -19.31 4.33 20.79
CA ALA A 13 -19.85 4.65 22.11
C ALA A 13 -18.78 4.66 23.22
N THR A 14 -17.67 3.93 23.06
CA THR A 14 -16.53 3.98 24.02
C THR A 14 -15.68 5.26 23.88
N GLY A 15 -16.05 6.19 23.00
CA GLY A 15 -15.27 7.41 22.74
C GLY A 15 -14.02 7.15 21.90
N PHE A 16 -14.01 6.08 21.10
CA PHE A 16 -12.93 5.80 20.17
C PHE A 16 -12.85 6.90 19.11
N VAL A 17 -11.72 7.61 19.09
CA VAL A 17 -11.39 8.63 18.08
C VAL A 17 -10.31 8.04 17.18
N ILE A 18 -10.53 8.04 15.86
CA ILE A 18 -9.46 7.81 14.90
C ILE A 18 -8.74 9.16 14.71
N PRO A 19 -7.53 9.36 15.27
CA PRO A 19 -6.78 10.56 15.00
C PRO A 19 -6.30 10.44 13.55
N TRP A 20 -6.80 11.30 12.67
CA TRP A 20 -6.30 11.38 11.28
C TRP A 20 -4.79 11.63 11.20
N HIS A 21 -4.13 11.96 12.32
CA HIS A 21 -2.73 12.32 12.44
C HIS A 21 -1.83 11.21 12.99
N THR A 22 -2.32 10.01 13.32
CA THR A 22 -1.47 8.92 13.84
C THR A 22 -0.81 8.06 12.78
N ILE A 23 -0.55 8.63 11.59
CA ILE A 23 0.62 8.21 10.83
C ILE A 23 1.78 8.97 11.46
N GLN A 24 2.38 8.41 12.51
CA GLN A 24 3.68 8.90 12.93
C GLN A 24 4.64 8.51 11.81
N PRO A 25 5.28 9.47 11.12
CA PRO A 25 6.34 9.13 10.20
C PRO A 25 7.36 8.34 11.00
N THR A 26 7.66 7.12 10.58
CA THR A 26 8.74 6.34 11.16
C THR A 26 10.02 7.12 10.90
N THR A 27 10.44 7.93 11.86
CA THR A 27 11.75 8.58 11.84
C THR A 27 12.77 7.45 11.94
N GLY A 28 13.16 6.90 10.79
CA GLY A 28 14.01 5.73 10.71
C GLY A 28 14.01 4.96 9.38
N HIS A 29 13.18 5.28 8.39
CA HIS A 29 13.45 4.84 7.01
C HIS A 29 12.84 5.78 5.96
N GLU A 30 13.73 6.30 5.14
CA GLU A 30 13.57 7.18 3.98
C GLU A 30 12.36 6.93 3.05
N GLU A 31 11.58 8.01 2.91
CA GLU A 31 10.96 8.57 1.70
C GLU A 31 10.09 7.67 0.81
N GLY A 32 8.78 7.81 1.00
CA GLY A 32 7.76 7.34 0.06
C GLY A 32 6.44 8.11 0.16
N ALA A 33 6.51 9.43 0.30
CA ALA A 33 5.33 10.30 0.30
C ALA A 33 4.61 10.22 -1.05
N GLY A 34 3.41 9.65 -1.04
CA GLY A 34 2.46 9.78 -2.14
C GLY A 34 2.00 11.24 -2.22
N SER A 35 2.34 11.92 -3.32
CA SER A 35 1.83 13.25 -3.63
C SER A 35 0.43 13.13 -4.24
N GLU A 36 -0.57 13.57 -3.49
CA GLU A 36 -1.90 13.86 -4.00
C GLU A 36 -1.85 15.27 -4.58
N SER A 37 -1.90 15.38 -5.92
CA SER A 37 -2.07 16.65 -6.62
C SER A 37 -3.35 16.56 -7.43
N GLU A 38 -4.32 17.38 -7.08
CA GLU A 38 -5.53 17.62 -7.87
C GLU A 38 -5.12 18.25 -9.21
N ALA A 39 -5.37 17.55 -10.32
CA ALA A 39 -5.13 18.06 -11.66
C ALA A 39 -6.16 17.50 -12.65
N ASN A 40 -6.53 18.38 -13.58
CA ASN A 40 -7.60 18.34 -14.57
C ASN A 40 -7.60 17.08 -15.49
N ASP A 41 -8.77 16.73 -16.03
CA ASP A 41 -9.13 15.43 -16.63
C ASP A 41 -8.28 15.03 -17.87
N ASP A 42 -7.69 15.98 -18.58
CA ASP A 42 -6.89 15.73 -19.79
C ASP A 42 -5.46 15.19 -19.50
N ASP A 43 -4.91 15.46 -18.31
CA ASP A 43 -3.54 15.06 -17.90
C ASP A 43 -3.52 13.68 -17.20
N ALA A 44 -4.69 13.09 -16.96
CA ALA A 44 -4.84 11.87 -16.17
C ALA A 44 -4.16 10.64 -16.80
N HIS A 45 -4.07 10.58 -18.15
CA HIS A 45 -3.40 9.48 -18.85
C HIS A 45 -1.87 9.55 -18.77
N ALA A 46 -1.28 10.75 -18.82
CA ALA A 46 0.16 10.92 -18.74
C ALA A 46 0.70 10.59 -17.34
N ILE A 47 0.00 11.03 -16.28
CA ILE A 47 0.41 10.77 -14.89
C ILE A 47 0.21 9.30 -14.48
N LYS A 48 -0.88 8.64 -14.92
CA LYS A 48 -1.07 7.19 -14.70
C LYS A 48 0.06 6.37 -15.31
N THR A 49 0.59 6.80 -16.45
CA THR A 49 1.69 6.12 -17.14
C THR A 49 3.00 6.28 -16.35
N LYS A 50 3.28 7.48 -15.82
CA LYS A 50 4.44 7.73 -14.95
C LYS A 50 4.36 6.99 -13.60
N LYS A 51 3.18 6.91 -12.97
CA LYS A 51 2.97 6.16 -11.72
C LYS A 51 3.03 4.65 -11.89
N ARG A 52 2.72 4.12 -13.08
CA ARG A 52 2.94 2.69 -13.42
C ARG A 52 4.43 2.38 -13.63
N ALA A 53 5.19 3.32 -14.19
CA ALA A 53 6.61 3.16 -14.43
C ALA A 53 7.46 3.12 -13.14
N SER A 54 6.92 3.54 -11.99
CA SER A 54 7.63 3.51 -10.70
C SER A 54 7.39 2.25 -9.87
N LYS A 55 6.66 1.25 -10.39
CA LYS A 55 6.39 -0.01 -9.69
C LYS A 55 6.96 -1.20 -10.45
N THR A 56 7.80 -1.98 -9.77
CA THR A 56 8.35 -3.25 -10.24
C THR A 56 7.46 -4.40 -9.75
N LYS A 57 7.19 -5.36 -10.63
CA LYS A 57 6.49 -6.60 -10.27
C LYS A 57 7.51 -7.57 -9.66
N TYR A 58 7.13 -8.22 -8.58
CA TYR A 58 7.88 -9.26 -7.89
C TYR A 58 7.07 -10.55 -7.91
N SER A 59 7.72 -11.69 -8.14
CA SER A 59 7.06 -13.00 -8.24
C SER A 59 7.75 -14.03 -7.35
N CYS A 60 6.96 -14.84 -6.63
CA CYS A 60 7.48 -15.98 -5.87
C CYS A 60 7.68 -17.18 -6.81
N ALA A 61 8.89 -17.73 -6.86
CA ALA A 61 9.22 -18.87 -7.72
C ALA A 61 8.52 -20.17 -7.31
N SER A 62 8.12 -20.30 -6.04
CA SER A 62 7.53 -21.52 -5.50
C SER A 62 6.02 -21.62 -5.74
N CYS A 63 5.28 -20.51 -5.55
CA CYS A 63 3.81 -20.51 -5.59
C CYS A 63 3.20 -19.56 -6.64
N GLY A 64 4.01 -18.76 -7.32
CA GLY A 64 3.54 -17.81 -8.34
C GLY A 64 2.85 -16.56 -7.79
N LEU A 65 2.89 -16.33 -6.46
CA LEU A 65 2.37 -15.11 -5.84
C LEU A 65 3.07 -13.88 -6.43
N ASN A 66 2.29 -12.85 -6.79
CA ASN A 66 2.79 -11.61 -7.35
C ASN A 66 2.58 -10.43 -6.39
N ALA A 67 3.55 -9.52 -6.33
CA ALA A 67 3.49 -8.27 -5.58
C ALA A 67 4.03 -7.11 -6.44
N TRP A 68 3.63 -5.87 -6.15
CA TRP A 68 4.14 -4.67 -6.84
C TRP A 68 4.65 -3.68 -5.80
N ALA A 69 5.89 -3.24 -5.97
CA ALA A 69 6.55 -2.31 -5.07
C ALA A 69 7.51 -1.38 -5.84
N LYS A 70 8.17 -0.43 -5.15
CA LYS A 70 9.26 0.35 -5.75
C LYS A 70 10.38 -0.60 -6.24
N PRO A 71 11.18 -0.21 -7.25
CA PRO A 71 12.37 -0.98 -7.61
C PRO A 71 13.32 -1.17 -6.42
N GLN A 72 14.14 -2.21 -6.48
CA GLN A 72 15.24 -2.47 -5.53
C GLN A 72 14.81 -2.76 -4.08
N VAL A 73 13.53 -2.98 -3.80
CA VAL A 73 13.09 -3.51 -2.49
C VAL A 73 13.25 -5.04 -2.44
N ARG A 74 13.36 -5.59 -1.23
CA ARG A 74 13.27 -7.04 -0.97
C ARG A 74 11.90 -7.38 -0.38
N LEU A 75 11.28 -8.44 -0.89
CA LEU A 75 9.99 -8.94 -0.42
C LEU A 75 10.11 -10.42 -0.08
N LEU A 76 9.39 -10.86 0.96
CA LEU A 76 9.32 -12.24 1.39
C LEU A 76 7.90 -12.79 1.17
N CYS A 77 7.78 -13.98 0.59
CA CYS A 77 6.53 -14.71 0.54
C CYS A 77 6.32 -15.36 1.90
N VAL A 78 5.34 -14.90 2.68
CA VAL A 78 5.11 -15.43 4.04
C VAL A 78 4.75 -16.92 4.02
N THR A 79 4.00 -17.38 3.00
CA THR A 79 3.59 -18.79 2.88
C THR A 79 4.77 -19.72 2.56
N CYS A 80 5.65 -19.31 1.64
CA CYS A 80 6.77 -20.13 1.19
C CYS A 80 8.08 -19.83 1.95
N GLN A 81 8.10 -18.77 2.76
CA GLN A 81 9.27 -18.23 3.46
C GLN A 81 10.48 -17.99 2.54
N SER A 82 10.23 -17.61 1.29
CA SER A 82 11.26 -17.36 0.27
C SER A 82 11.17 -15.93 -0.28
N GLU A 83 12.30 -15.38 -0.71
CA GLU A 83 12.34 -14.05 -1.32
C GLU A 83 11.62 -14.06 -2.68
N LEU A 84 10.90 -12.98 -3.00
CA LEU A 84 10.33 -12.80 -4.33
C LEU A 84 11.37 -12.18 -5.26
N CYS A 85 11.42 -12.65 -6.50
CA CYS A 85 12.30 -12.12 -7.53
C CYS A 85 11.61 -10.98 -8.28
N ALA A 86 12.32 -9.88 -8.53
CA ALA A 86 11.86 -8.84 -9.44
C ALA A 86 11.75 -9.40 -10.87
N ALA A 87 10.65 -9.09 -11.56
CA ALA A 87 10.55 -9.30 -12.99
C ALA A 87 11.38 -8.19 -13.68
N SER A 88 12.45 -8.61 -14.34
CA SER A 88 13.31 -7.75 -15.17
C SER A 88 12.55 -7.14 -16.34
#